data_AF-A0A968I1D1-F1
#
_entry.id   AF-A0A968I1D1-F1
#
_cell.length_a   1.000
_cell.length_b   1.000
_cell.length_c   1.000
_cell.angle_alpha   90.00
_cell.angle_beta   90.00
_cell.angle_gamma   90.00
#
_symmetry.space_group_name_H-M   'P 1'
#
loop_
_entity.id
_entity.type
_entity.pdbx_description
1 polymer ?
#
loop_
_entity_poly.entity_id
_entity_poly.type
_entity_poly.pdbx_seq_one_letter_code
_entity_poly.pdbx_strand_id
1 'polypeptide(L)'
;MFKNRFYGTSPRILAAALFLSLLASCGASKEDLQGVKHDDQTNVSMQFGKSSFIKGDALEILLTLDSPVTTEVKVELAGATQLFLDRKEFVVSVKAHTPTVVTVSGRPTQSGYFSVTANATSKDWHEPASVMEGFDIALPL
;
A
#
# COMPACT_ATOMS: atom_id res chain seq x y z
N MET A 1 14.14 56.41 -12.70
CA MET A 1 13.97 57.71 -13.38
C MET A 1 12.55 57.74 -13.95
N PHE A 2 11.71 58.68 -13.51
CA PHE A 2 10.28 58.80 -13.88
C PHE A 2 10.09 59.19 -15.36
N LYS A 3 9.08 58.60 -16.03
CA LYS A 3 8.08 59.37 -16.81
C LYS A 3 6.88 58.53 -17.27
N ASN A 4 5.72 58.91 -16.74
CA ASN A 4 4.37 58.75 -17.30
C ASN A 4 4.28 59.26 -18.75
N ARG A 5 3.41 58.63 -19.57
CA ARG A 5 2.11 59.24 -19.96
C ARG A 5 1.19 58.31 -20.76
N PHE A 6 -0.04 58.27 -20.25
CA PHE A 6 -1.35 57.91 -20.81
C PHE A 6 -1.61 58.27 -22.29
N TYR A 7 -2.41 57.45 -22.97
CA TYR A 7 -3.66 57.74 -23.72
C TYR A 7 -4.27 56.34 -24.04
N GLY A 8 -5.47 55.92 -23.64
CA GLY A 8 -6.75 56.60 -23.57
C GLY A 8 -7.55 56.28 -24.83
N THR A 9 -8.48 55.30 -24.74
CA THR A 9 -9.83 55.21 -25.36
C THR A 9 -10.26 53.77 -25.61
N SER A 10 -11.22 53.28 -24.83
CA SER A 10 -12.18 52.27 -25.29
C SER A 10 -13.26 52.99 -26.13
N PRO A 11 -13.83 52.31 -27.12
CA PRO A 11 -15.28 52.17 -27.08
C PRO A 11 -15.74 50.75 -27.37
N ARG A 12 -16.86 50.43 -26.73
CA ARG A 12 -17.72 49.28 -26.93
C ARG A 12 -18.27 49.26 -28.37
N ILE A 13 -18.69 48.08 -28.82
CA ILE A 13 -19.94 47.77 -29.56
C ILE A 13 -19.70 46.80 -30.75
N LEU A 14 -20.67 45.88 -30.84
CA LEU A 14 -21.11 45.08 -31.99
C LEU A 14 -20.49 43.70 -32.24
N ALA A 15 -21.25 42.73 -31.76
CA ALA A 15 -21.35 41.39 -32.30
C ALA A 15 -21.61 41.39 -33.82
N ALA A 16 -20.94 40.49 -34.52
CA ALA A 16 -21.48 39.84 -35.70
C ALA A 16 -20.96 38.40 -35.69
N ALA A 17 -21.83 37.50 -35.25
CA ALA A 17 -21.62 36.06 -35.31
C ALA A 17 -21.54 35.63 -36.78
N LEU A 18 -20.37 35.17 -37.22
CA LEU A 18 -20.23 34.39 -38.44
C LEU A 18 -20.27 32.92 -38.05
N PHE A 19 -21.50 32.39 -38.00
CA PHE A 19 -21.77 30.96 -38.09
C PHE A 19 -21.43 30.51 -39.51
N LEU A 20 -20.26 29.90 -39.69
CA LEU A 20 -20.02 28.98 -40.81
C LEU A 20 -19.66 27.62 -40.23
N SER A 21 -20.69 26.79 -40.14
CA SER A 21 -20.64 25.37 -39.78
C SER A 21 -20.19 24.52 -40.96
N LEU A 22 -19.66 23.33 -40.63
CA LEU A 22 -19.24 22.17 -41.46
C LEU A 22 -17.76 22.22 -41.91
N LEU A 23 -16.88 21.26 -41.66
CA LEU A 23 -16.97 19.82 -41.31
C LEU A 23 -15.59 19.35 -40.77
N ALA A 24 -15.55 18.09 -40.31
CA ALA A 24 -14.39 17.28 -39.86
C ALA A 24 -14.10 17.40 -38.35
N SER A 25 -14.66 16.50 -37.52
CA SER A 25 -14.13 15.14 -37.30
C SER A 25 -12.70 15.15 -36.75
N CYS A 26 -12.56 15.27 -35.44
CA CYS A 26 -11.97 14.21 -34.61
C CYS A 26 -12.18 14.62 -33.15
N GLY A 27 -12.94 13.82 -32.41
CA GLY A 27 -13.05 13.97 -30.97
C GLY A 27 -11.69 13.66 -30.33
N ALA A 28 -10.97 14.70 -29.91
CA ALA A 28 -9.98 14.54 -28.85
C ALA A 28 -10.77 14.56 -27.53
N SER A 29 -11.34 13.40 -27.22
CA SER A 29 -11.90 13.09 -25.91
C SER A 29 -10.86 13.45 -24.85
N LYS A 30 -11.32 14.10 -23.78
CA LYS A 30 -10.57 14.23 -22.54
C LYS A 30 -10.06 12.84 -22.19
N GLU A 31 -8.75 12.65 -22.31
CA GLU A 31 -8.09 11.48 -21.76
C GLU A 31 -8.23 11.62 -20.26
N ASP A 32 -9.28 10.94 -19.80
CA ASP A 32 -9.46 10.50 -18.43
C ASP A 32 -8.10 9.96 -17.97
N LEU A 33 -7.39 10.75 -17.15
CA LEU A 33 -6.32 10.26 -16.29
C LEU A 33 -6.96 9.39 -15.21
N GLN A 34 -7.64 8.32 -15.65
CA GLN A 34 -7.85 7.14 -14.86
C GLN A 34 -6.47 6.54 -14.72
N GLY A 35 -5.82 6.85 -13.59
CA GLY A 35 -4.63 6.13 -13.17
C GLY A 35 -4.91 4.64 -13.34
N VAL A 36 -4.19 4.02 -14.27
CA VAL A 36 -4.16 2.57 -14.39
C VAL A 36 -3.71 2.09 -13.02
N LYS A 37 -4.65 1.57 -12.22
CA LYS A 37 -4.32 0.71 -11.10
C LYS A 37 -3.59 -0.47 -11.74
N HIS A 38 -2.27 -0.49 -11.66
CA HIS A 38 -1.53 -1.72 -11.90
C HIS A 38 -1.97 -2.67 -10.79
N ASP A 39 -2.87 -3.59 -11.13
CA ASP A 39 -3.31 -4.70 -10.28
C ASP A 39 -2.21 -5.78 -10.16
N ASP A 40 -0.99 -5.44 -10.61
CA ASP A 40 0.21 -6.27 -10.63
C ASP A 40 1.07 -6.09 -9.37
N GLN A 41 0.55 -5.39 -8.36
CA GLN A 41 1.33 -5.12 -7.15
C GLN A 41 1.22 -6.28 -6.16
N THR A 42 2.35 -6.90 -5.83
CA THR A 42 2.46 -7.82 -4.70
C THR A 42 2.00 -7.13 -3.42
N ASN A 43 1.10 -7.78 -2.68
CA ASN A 43 0.59 -7.28 -1.42
C ASN A 43 1.00 -8.21 -0.28
N VAL A 44 1.60 -7.63 0.75
CA VAL A 44 1.88 -8.29 2.01
C VAL A 44 1.21 -7.47 3.10
N SER A 45 0.30 -8.09 3.83
CA SER A 45 -0.34 -7.44 4.97
C SER A 45 -0.24 -8.33 6.20
N MET A 46 -0.14 -7.70 7.36
CA MET A 46 -0.02 -8.36 8.65
C MET A 46 -1.12 -7.85 9.56
N GLN A 47 -1.69 -8.75 10.35
CA GLN A 47 -2.64 -8.41 11.40
C GLN A 47 -2.38 -9.29 12.61
N PHE A 48 -2.65 -8.75 13.78
CA PHE A 48 -2.68 -9.53 15.00
C PHE A 48 -4.11 -10.01 15.26
N GLY A 49 -4.27 -11.22 15.79
CA GLY A 49 -5.61 -11.78 16.05
C GLY A 49 -6.44 -10.97 17.06
N LYS A 50 -5.81 -10.04 17.79
CA LYS A 50 -6.40 -9.13 18.79
C LYS A 50 -5.61 -7.81 18.82
N SER A 51 -6.22 -6.76 19.37
CA SER A 51 -5.60 -5.43 19.50
C SER A 51 -4.65 -5.29 20.71
N SER A 52 -4.72 -6.21 21.68
CA SER A 52 -3.87 -6.20 22.87
C SER A 52 -3.64 -7.61 23.38
N PHE A 53 -2.44 -7.87 23.89
CA PHE A 53 -2.04 -9.17 24.41
C PHE A 53 -1.62 -9.07 25.87
N ILE A 54 -1.62 -10.20 26.57
CA ILE A 54 -1.08 -10.28 27.93
C ILE A 54 0.30 -10.93 27.85
N LYS A 55 1.25 -10.42 28.62
CA LYS A 55 2.56 -11.05 28.78
C LYS A 55 2.38 -12.51 29.18
N GLY A 56 3.01 -13.40 28.43
CA GLY A 56 2.95 -14.84 28.66
C GLY A 56 1.78 -15.54 27.98
N ASP A 57 0.82 -14.84 27.38
CA ASP A 57 -0.28 -15.48 26.63
C ASP A 57 0.13 -15.87 25.20
N ALA A 58 -0.69 -16.68 24.55
CA ALA A 58 -0.53 -16.97 23.14
C ALA A 58 -0.83 -15.71 22.29
N LEU A 59 0.06 -15.44 21.35
CA LEU A 59 -0.06 -14.43 20.30
C LEU A 59 -0.24 -15.14 18.96
N GLU A 60 -1.12 -14.62 18.10
CA GLU A 60 -1.27 -15.06 16.72
C GLU A 60 -1.10 -13.88 15.77
N ILE A 61 -0.27 -14.08 14.75
CA ILE A 61 0.01 -13.16 13.65
C ILE A 61 -0.56 -13.78 12.38
N LEU A 62 -1.47 -13.06 11.72
CA LEU A 62 -2.02 -13.42 10.43
C LEU A 62 -1.28 -12.62 9.37
N LEU A 63 -0.52 -13.31 8.53
CA LEU A 63 0.13 -12.74 7.36
C LEU A 63 -0.68 -13.11 6.12
N THR A 64 -1.09 -12.12 5.33
CA THR A 64 -1.75 -12.34 4.04
C THR A 64 -0.80 -11.95 2.92
N LEU A 65 -0.52 -12.90 2.05
CA LEU A 65 0.33 -12.75 0.87
C LEU A 65 -0.55 -12.82 -0.37
N ASP A 66 -0.52 -11.80 -1.21
CA ASP A 66 -1.17 -11.79 -2.51
C ASP A 66 -0.15 -11.43 -3.59
N SER A 67 -0.19 -12.16 -4.71
CA SER A 67 0.81 -12.09 -5.76
C SER A 67 0.10 -12.18 -7.12
N PRO A 68 0.48 -11.36 -8.11
CA PRO A 68 -0.10 -11.45 -9.45
C PRO A 68 0.33 -12.72 -10.19
N VAL A 69 1.38 -13.39 -9.73
CA VAL A 69 1.93 -14.61 -10.32
C VAL A 69 1.99 -15.74 -9.30
N THR A 70 1.85 -16.98 -9.78
CA THR A 70 2.07 -18.16 -8.93
C THR A 70 3.56 -18.29 -8.64
N THR A 71 3.93 -18.30 -7.36
CA THR A 71 5.33 -18.28 -6.93
C THR A 71 5.53 -18.88 -5.54
N GLU A 72 6.79 -19.15 -5.19
CA GLU A 72 7.21 -19.45 -3.83
C GLU A 72 7.78 -18.18 -3.19
N VAL A 73 7.25 -17.86 -2.02
CA VAL A 73 7.63 -16.67 -1.25
C VAL A 73 8.38 -17.10 -0.01
N LYS A 74 9.64 -16.67 0.11
CA LYS A 74 10.40 -16.75 1.36
C LYS A 74 10.00 -15.58 2.25
N VAL A 75 9.51 -15.89 3.44
CA VAL A 75 9.13 -14.91 4.46
C VAL A 75 10.11 -14.97 5.62
N GLU A 76 10.59 -13.81 6.04
CA GLU A 76 11.40 -13.60 7.25
C GLU A 76 10.67 -12.64 8.19
N LEU A 77 10.42 -13.08 9.41
CA LEU A 77 9.83 -12.29 10.48
C LEU A 77 10.92 -11.79 11.42
N ALA A 78 11.08 -10.48 11.46
CA ALA A 78 11.91 -9.78 12.43
C ALA A 78 11.01 -9.17 13.51
N GLY A 79 11.38 -9.33 14.78
CA GLY A 79 10.66 -8.73 15.90
C GLY A 79 11.60 -8.48 17.06
N ALA A 80 11.08 -7.83 18.10
CA ALA A 80 11.85 -7.60 19.32
C ALA A 80 12.37 -8.94 19.89
N THR A 81 13.57 -8.92 20.47
CA THR A 81 14.19 -10.10 21.11
C THR A 81 13.34 -10.72 22.22
N GLN A 82 12.40 -9.97 22.76
CA GLN A 82 11.51 -10.34 23.85
C GLN A 82 10.21 -11.03 23.38
N LEU A 83 10.04 -11.16 22.06
CA LEU A 83 8.96 -11.91 21.43
C LEU A 83 9.48 -13.25 20.90
N PHE A 84 9.00 -14.34 21.48
CA PHE A 84 9.23 -15.67 20.92
C PHE A 84 8.18 -15.93 19.83
N LEU A 85 8.64 -16.25 18.62
CA LEU A 85 7.81 -16.74 17.51
C LEU A 85 8.16 -18.21 17.28
N ASP A 86 7.14 -19.02 17.00
CA ASP A 86 7.30 -20.46 16.72
C ASP A 86 8.16 -20.73 15.49
N ARG A 87 8.11 -19.81 14.51
CA ARG A 87 9.00 -19.74 13.36
C ARG A 87 9.27 -18.29 12.98
N LYS A 88 10.48 -18.05 12.46
CA LYS A 88 10.91 -16.73 11.97
C LYS A 88 11.23 -16.71 10.49
N GLU A 89 11.41 -17.88 9.87
CA GLU A 89 11.70 -18.01 8.45
C GLU A 89 10.91 -19.20 7.91
N PHE A 90 10.25 -19.03 6.77
CA PHE A 90 9.48 -20.09 6.12
C PHE A 90 9.22 -19.76 4.65
N VAL A 91 8.85 -20.77 3.86
CA VAL A 91 8.49 -20.62 2.44
C VAL A 91 7.02 -20.97 2.25
N VAL A 92 6.32 -20.17 1.43
CA VAL A 92 4.89 -20.30 1.16
C VAL A 92 4.65 -20.31 -0.34
N SER A 93 3.90 -21.28 -0.84
CA SER A 93 3.42 -21.25 -2.22
C SER A 93 2.18 -20.35 -2.32
N VAL A 94 2.28 -19.29 -3.10
CA VAL A 94 1.19 -18.34 -3.36
C VAL A 94 0.70 -18.54 -4.79
N LYS A 95 -0.61 -18.68 -4.98
CA LYS A 95 -1.22 -18.77 -6.31
C LYS A 95 -1.53 -17.37 -6.83
N ALA A 96 -1.41 -17.19 -8.15
CA ALA A 96 -1.74 -15.94 -8.81
C ALA A 96 -3.13 -15.42 -8.42
N HIS A 97 -3.22 -14.16 -8.01
CA HIS A 97 -4.42 -13.42 -7.63
C HIS A 97 -5.28 -14.14 -6.58
N THR A 98 -4.65 -14.95 -5.73
CA THR A 98 -5.33 -15.69 -4.66
C THR A 98 -4.58 -15.43 -3.35
N PRO A 99 -5.13 -14.58 -2.48
CA PRO A 99 -4.53 -14.30 -1.18
C PRO A 99 -4.31 -15.60 -0.38
N THR A 100 -3.08 -15.77 0.09
CA THR A 100 -2.67 -16.89 0.93
C THR A 100 -2.45 -16.39 2.35
N VAL A 101 -3.21 -16.93 3.30
CA VAL A 101 -3.13 -16.56 4.72
C VAL A 101 -2.25 -17.57 5.45
N VAL A 102 -1.32 -17.06 6.25
CA VAL A 102 -0.41 -17.83 7.07
C VAL A 102 -0.48 -17.35 8.51
N THR A 103 -0.77 -18.27 9.43
CA THR A 103 -0.75 -17.99 10.87
C THR A 103 0.61 -18.35 11.46
N VAL A 104 1.22 -17.40 12.15
CA VAL A 104 2.44 -17.59 12.95
C VAL A 104 2.08 -17.35 14.41
N SER A 105 2.49 -18.28 15.26
CA SER A 105 2.17 -18.22 16.69
C SER A 105 3.38 -17.74 17.49
N GLY A 106 3.11 -17.15 18.64
CA GLY A 106 4.17 -16.66 19.52
C GLY A 106 3.75 -16.55 20.97
N ARG A 107 4.71 -16.14 21.80
CA ARG A 107 4.48 -15.81 23.20
C ARG A 107 5.39 -14.65 23.61
N PRO A 108 4.83 -13.51 24.02
CA PRO A 108 5.64 -12.42 24.52
C PRO A 108 6.10 -12.67 25.94
N THR A 109 7.35 -12.32 26.22
CA THR A 109 7.97 -12.51 27.55
C THR A 109 8.03 -11.23 28.37
N GLN A 110 7.72 -10.09 27.75
CA GLN A 110 7.69 -8.76 28.38
C GLN A 110 6.43 -8.01 27.97
N SER A 111 5.98 -7.11 28.84
CA SER A 111 4.94 -6.13 28.55
C SER A 111 5.55 -4.88 27.92
N GLY A 112 4.75 -4.12 27.18
CA GLY A 112 5.17 -2.92 26.46
C GLY A 112 4.66 -2.90 25.03
N TYR A 113 5.12 -1.92 24.26
CA TYR A 113 4.86 -1.81 22.84
C TYR A 113 5.93 -2.54 22.04
N PHE A 114 5.50 -3.35 21.06
CA PHE A 114 6.38 -4.13 20.20
C PHE A 114 5.98 -3.97 18.74
N SER A 115 6.92 -4.20 17.84
CA SER A 115 6.66 -4.29 16.40
C SER A 115 7.22 -5.58 15.82
N VAL A 116 6.53 -6.11 14.82
CA VAL A 116 7.01 -7.21 13.98
C VAL A 116 7.04 -6.71 12.53
N THR A 117 8.12 -7.00 11.86
CA THR A 117 8.30 -6.75 10.43
C THR A 117 8.31 -8.09 9.70
N ALA A 118 7.47 -8.25 8.68
CA ALA A 118 7.57 -9.34 7.73
C ALA A 118 8.26 -8.85 6.47
N ASN A 119 9.33 -9.53 6.07
CA ASN A 119 9.99 -9.33 4.79
C ASN A 119 9.70 -10.55 3.92
N ALA A 120 9.04 -10.32 2.79
CA ALA A 120 8.69 -11.35 1.83
C ALA A 120 9.50 -11.16 0.55
N THR A 121 10.14 -12.23 0.10
CA THR A 121 10.98 -12.25 -1.09
C THR A 121 10.58 -13.40 -1.99
N SER A 122 10.55 -13.16 -3.28
CA SER A 122 10.42 -14.21 -4.29
C SER A 122 11.34 -13.88 -5.46
N LYS A 123 11.80 -14.92 -6.15
CA LYS A 123 12.55 -14.79 -7.41
C LYS A 123 11.69 -14.24 -8.56
N ASP A 124 10.36 -14.34 -8.45
CA ASP A 124 9.42 -13.94 -9.49
C ASP A 124 8.86 -12.53 -9.23
N TRP A 125 9.25 -11.89 -8.13
CA TRP A 125 8.92 -10.50 -7.82
C TRP A 125 10.05 -9.57 -8.24
N HIS A 126 9.70 -8.38 -8.74
CA HIS A 126 10.67 -7.37 -9.10
C HIS A 126 11.41 -6.79 -7.89
N GLU A 127 10.71 -6.68 -6.76
CA GLU A 127 11.25 -6.19 -5.50
C GLU A 127 10.69 -6.98 -4.30
N PRO A 128 11.43 -7.05 -3.18
CA PRO A 128 10.91 -7.55 -1.92
C PRO A 128 9.73 -6.70 -1.42
N ALA A 129 8.75 -7.35 -0.80
CA ALA A 129 7.65 -6.68 -0.12
C ALA A 129 7.86 -6.74 1.40
N SER A 130 7.55 -5.66 2.11
CA SER A 130 7.70 -5.59 3.57
C SER A 130 6.49 -4.92 4.21
N VAL A 131 6.09 -5.43 5.37
CA VAL A 131 5.07 -4.82 6.23
C VAL A 131 5.54 -4.84 7.66
N MET A 132 5.21 -3.79 8.41
CA MET A 132 5.50 -3.69 9.83
C MET A 132 4.23 -3.36 10.59
N GLU A 133 3.95 -4.14 11.63
CA GLU A 133 2.79 -3.92 12.49
C GLU A 133 3.21 -3.85 13.95
N GLY A 134 2.57 -2.92 14.66
CA GLY A 134 2.80 -2.65 16.07
C GLY A 134 1.65 -3.14 16.94
N PHE A 135 1.96 -3.52 18.17
CA PHE A 135 0.96 -3.99 19.13
C PHE A 135 1.42 -3.79 20.58
N ASP A 136 0.43 -3.70 21.47
CA ASP A 136 0.65 -3.55 22.91
C ASP A 136 0.49 -4.87 23.65
N ILE A 137 1.36 -5.04 24.65
CA ILE A 137 1.36 -6.19 25.56
C ILE A 137 1.22 -5.67 26.98
N ALA A 138 0.10 -5.97 27.61
CA ALA A 138 -0.20 -5.63 28.98
C ALA A 138 0.37 -6.67 29.97
N LEU A 139 0.43 -6.27 31.24
CA LEU A 139 0.75 -7.18 32.34
C LEU A 139 -0.43 -8.12 32.62
N PRO A 140 -0.18 -9.33 33.13
CA PRO A 140 -1.25 -10.16 33.69
C PRO A 140 -1.89 -9.43 34.87
N LEU A 141 -3.23 -9.53 34.97
CA LEU A 141 -4.03 -9.02 36.07
C LEU A 141 -3.83 -9.84 37.35
#